data_AF-A0A4S9YWB0-F1
#
_entry.id   AF-A0A4S9YWB0-F1
#
_cell.length_a   1.000
_cell.length_b   1.000
_cell.length_c   1.000
_cell.angle_alpha   90.00
_cell.angle_beta   90.00
_cell.angle_gamma   90.00
#
_symmetry.space_group_name_H-M   'P 1'
#
loop_
_entity.id
_entity.type
_entity.pdbx_description
1 polymer ?
#
loop_
_entity_poly.entity_id
_entity_poly.type
_entity_poly.pdbx_seq_one_letter_code
_entity_poly.pdbx_strand_id
1 'polypeptide(L)'
;MPFSIQATDPTKANELAKVMTDSRWVDPHWKILFEDGTTADQVISETAQRLPYNLTRRQGKRHQMAVDQVTGEVVGTARWILPEHLRDPKFKTWPEARVPSPSIEDDEKFRKKFEDATDEEGRIKHLRWDLMEVRNTPLEEIDARIVHSHGPFLSECSVMR
;
A
#
# COMPACT_ATOMS: atom_id res chain seq x y z
N MET A 1 -21.43 11.17 4.85
CA MET A 1 -20.60 10.76 5.99
C MET A 1 -19.32 11.56 5.93
N PRO A 2 -19.04 12.41 6.92
CA PRO A 2 -17.84 13.23 6.90
C PRO A 2 -16.62 12.39 7.30
N PHE A 3 -15.58 12.42 6.48
CA PHE A 3 -14.30 11.77 6.78
C PHE A 3 -13.18 12.81 6.77
N SER A 4 -12.08 12.50 7.46
CA SER A 4 -10.84 13.27 7.41
C SER A 4 -9.76 12.47 6.69
N ILE A 5 -8.94 13.15 5.90
CA ILE A 5 -7.75 12.54 5.29
C ILE A 5 -6.58 12.72 6.24
N GLN A 6 -5.87 11.62 6.52
CA GLN A 6 -4.74 11.59 7.44
C GLN A 6 -3.57 10.81 6.82
N ALA A 7 -2.35 11.10 7.26
CA ALA A 7 -1.19 10.27 6.97
C ALA A 7 -1.45 8.85 7.49
N THR A 8 -1.06 7.83 6.73
CA THR A 8 -1.27 6.44 7.16
C THR A 8 -0.47 6.13 8.43
N ASP A 9 -1.17 5.62 9.44
CA ASP A 9 -0.58 5.12 10.69
C ASP A 9 -0.34 3.60 10.59
N PRO A 10 0.92 3.11 10.65
CA PRO A 10 1.23 1.68 10.64
C PRO A 10 0.56 0.88 11.77
N THR A 11 0.17 1.52 12.88
CA THR A 11 -0.51 0.85 13.99
C THR A 11 -1.96 0.49 13.66
N LYS A 12 -2.56 1.16 12.67
CA LYS A 12 -3.92 0.90 12.13
C LYS A 12 -3.97 -0.24 11.11
N ALA A 13 -2.97 -1.12 11.09
CA ALA A 13 -2.78 -2.14 10.07
C ALA A 13 -4.00 -3.06 9.85
N ASN A 14 -4.73 -3.42 10.90
CA ASN A 14 -5.93 -4.27 10.78
C ASN A 14 -7.04 -3.57 10.00
N GLU A 15 -7.35 -2.32 10.36
CA GLU A 15 -8.40 -1.52 9.69
C GLU A 15 -8.01 -1.26 8.23
N LEU A 16 -6.74 -0.91 7.99
CA LEU A 16 -6.19 -0.71 6.64
C LEU A 16 -6.26 -1.99 5.80
N ALA A 17 -5.83 -3.13 6.35
CA ALA A 17 -5.89 -4.41 5.65
C ALA A 17 -7.33 -4.79 5.31
N LYS A 18 -8.27 -4.56 6.24
CA LYS A 18 -9.70 -4.79 6.00
C LYS A 18 -10.22 -3.96 4.83
N VAL A 19 -10.04 -2.64 4.85
CA VAL A 19 -10.51 -1.76 3.77
C VAL A 19 -9.84 -2.10 2.43
N MET A 20 -8.54 -2.39 2.42
CA MET A 20 -7.82 -2.78 1.20
C MET A 20 -8.31 -4.10 0.63
N THR A 21 -8.54 -5.10 1.47
CA THR A 21 -8.99 -6.42 1.03
C THR A 21 -10.46 -6.36 0.63
N ASP A 22 -11.35 -5.82 1.46
CA ASP A 22 -12.79 -5.76 1.18
C ASP A 22 -13.10 -5.05 -0.15
N SER A 23 -12.42 -3.93 -0.43
CA SER A 23 -12.59 -3.19 -1.68
C SER A 23 -12.18 -3.99 -2.92
N ARG A 24 -11.32 -4.99 -2.77
CA ARG A 24 -10.82 -5.84 -3.86
C ARG A 24 -11.48 -7.21 -3.89
N TRP A 25 -11.96 -7.70 -2.74
CA TRP A 25 -12.62 -8.99 -2.59
C TRP A 25 -14.02 -9.01 -3.20
N VAL A 26 -14.48 -7.91 -3.80
CA VAL A 26 -15.67 -7.91 -4.67
C VAL A 26 -15.33 -8.20 -6.13
N ASP A 27 -14.05 -8.08 -6.53
CA ASP A 27 -13.57 -8.33 -7.90
C ASP A 27 -13.10 -9.79 -8.07
N PRO A 28 -13.72 -10.59 -8.95
CA PRO A 28 -13.28 -11.95 -9.25
C PRO A 28 -11.83 -12.05 -9.74
N HIS A 29 -11.33 -11.05 -10.48
CA HIS A 29 -9.95 -11.03 -10.96
C HIS A 29 -8.94 -10.87 -9.82
N TRP A 30 -9.38 -10.35 -8.68
CA TRP A 30 -8.54 -10.28 -7.49
C TRP A 30 -8.60 -11.58 -6.68
N LYS A 31 -9.78 -12.20 -6.57
CA LYS A 31 -9.95 -13.49 -5.86
C LYS A 31 -9.15 -14.62 -6.50
N ILE A 32 -9.13 -14.70 -7.82
CA ILE A 32 -8.45 -15.80 -8.55
C ILE A 32 -6.94 -15.87 -8.30
N LEU A 33 -6.35 -14.79 -7.76
CA LEU A 33 -4.93 -14.74 -7.41
C LEU A 33 -4.62 -15.57 -6.16
N PHE A 34 -5.62 -15.98 -5.40
CA PHE A 34 -5.45 -16.78 -4.19
C PHE A 34 -5.82 -18.24 -4.46
N GLU A 35 -5.20 -19.15 -3.71
CA GLU A 35 -5.54 -20.58 -3.72
C GLU A 35 -7.03 -20.82 -3.41
N ASP A 36 -7.57 -21.91 -3.95
CA ASP A 36 -8.96 -22.27 -3.69
C ASP A 36 -9.15 -22.54 -2.19
N GLY A 37 -10.21 -21.97 -1.61
CA GLY A 37 -10.49 -22.07 -0.17
C GLY A 37 -9.89 -20.95 0.69
N THR A 38 -9.02 -20.09 0.14
CA THR A 38 -8.56 -18.89 0.85
C THR A 38 -9.72 -17.91 1.08
N THR A 39 -9.87 -17.42 2.31
CA THR A 39 -10.96 -16.52 2.71
C THR A 39 -10.51 -15.05 2.80
N ALA A 40 -11.46 -14.11 2.73
CA ALA A 40 -11.16 -12.68 2.91
C ALA A 40 -10.53 -12.42 4.28
N ASP A 41 -11.09 -13.00 5.35
CA ASP A 41 -10.61 -12.82 6.72
C ASP A 41 -9.18 -13.31 6.90
N GLN A 42 -8.83 -14.42 6.27
CA GLN A 42 -7.46 -14.91 6.24
C GLN A 42 -6.52 -13.90 5.56
N VAL A 43 -6.89 -13.42 4.37
CA VAL A 43 -6.09 -12.43 3.63
C VAL A 43 -5.96 -11.11 4.38
N ILE A 44 -7.02 -10.67 5.08
CA ILE A 44 -7.00 -9.48 5.94
C ILE A 44 -5.99 -9.67 7.08
N SER A 45 -6.08 -10.78 7.80
CA SER A 45 -5.19 -11.10 8.93
C SER A 45 -3.73 -11.11 8.50
N GLU A 46 -3.40 -11.84 7.44
CA GLU A 46 -2.03 -11.94 6.91
C GLU A 46 -1.53 -10.62 6.32
N THR A 47 -2.41 -9.85 5.66
CA THR A 47 -2.06 -8.52 5.15
C THR A 47 -1.74 -7.57 6.29
N ALA A 48 -2.51 -7.59 7.39
CA ALA A 48 -2.28 -6.73 8.55
C ALA A 48 -0.93 -7.01 9.23
N GLN A 49 -0.43 -8.25 9.19
CA GLN A 49 0.91 -8.58 9.71
C GLN A 49 2.02 -7.97 8.87
N ARG A 50 1.86 -7.95 7.54
CA ARG A 50 2.87 -7.45 6.59
C ARG A 50 2.78 -5.94 6.34
N LEU A 51 1.63 -5.31 6.60
CA LEU A 51 1.38 -3.92 6.24
C LEU A 51 2.36 -2.94 6.89
N PRO A 52 2.60 -2.99 8.23
CA PRO A 52 3.45 -2.00 8.89
C PRO A 52 4.86 -1.95 8.31
N TYR A 53 5.47 -3.11 8.09
CA TYR A 53 6.81 -3.21 7.48
C TYR A 53 6.83 -2.67 6.04
N ASN A 54 5.82 -2.99 5.24
CA ASN A 54 5.75 -2.50 3.86
C ASN A 54 5.55 -0.99 3.75
N LEU A 55 4.81 -0.40 4.69
CA LEU A 55 4.51 1.04 4.72
C LEU A 55 5.76 1.87 5.05
N THR A 56 6.60 1.40 5.96
CA THR A 56 7.74 2.18 6.47
C THR A 56 9.01 2.08 5.62
N ARG A 57 9.13 1.07 4.75
CA ARG A 57 10.36 0.83 3.94
C ARG A 57 10.42 1.57 2.61
N ARG A 58 9.33 2.19 2.16
CA ARG A 58 9.21 2.69 0.79
C ARG A 58 9.17 4.22 0.74
N GLN A 59 10.35 4.84 0.83
CA GLN A 59 10.53 6.30 0.86
C GLN A 59 9.89 7.05 -0.34
N GLY A 60 9.78 6.39 -1.50
CA GLY A 60 9.14 6.93 -2.71
C GLY A 60 7.63 6.77 -2.78
N LYS A 61 6.97 6.21 -1.75
CA LYS A 61 5.52 6.06 -1.71
C LYS A 61 4.86 7.18 -0.92
N ARG A 62 3.61 7.45 -1.28
CA ARG A 62 2.67 8.28 -0.53
C ARG A 62 1.46 7.44 -0.19
N HIS A 63 0.97 7.59 1.02
CA HIS A 63 -0.15 6.80 1.53
C HIS A 63 -0.96 7.65 2.49
N GLN A 64 -2.26 7.70 2.24
CA GLN A 64 -3.22 8.31 3.15
C GLN A 64 -4.36 7.36 3.48
N MET A 65 -4.97 7.61 4.63
CA MET A 65 -6.18 6.95 5.10
C MET A 65 -7.31 7.98 5.22
N ALA A 66 -8.52 7.56 4.87
CA ALA A 66 -9.74 8.27 5.17
C ALA A 66 -10.30 7.71 6.47
N VAL A 67 -10.46 8.57 7.47
CA VAL A 67 -10.95 8.21 8.80
C VAL A 67 -12.33 8.84 9.00
N ASP A 68 -13.33 8.02 9.30
CA ASP A 68 -14.67 8.52 9.63
C ASP A 68 -14.62 9.38 10.89
N GLN A 69 -15.22 10.57 10.82
CA GLN A 69 -15.14 11.53 11.93
C GLN A 69 -16.03 11.17 13.13
N VAL A 70 -16.98 10.25 12.96
CA VAL A 70 -17.91 9.83 14.02
C VAL A 70 -17.38 8.60 14.74
N THR A 71 -16.94 7.58 13.99
CA THR A 71 -16.48 6.30 14.57
C THR A 71 -14.97 6.28 14.84
N GLY A 72 -14.18 7.10 14.13
CA GLY A 72 -12.73 7.05 14.17
C GLY A 72 -12.12 5.85 13.45
N GLU A 73 -12.92 5.10 12.69
CA GLU A 73 -12.48 3.95 11.91
C GLU A 73 -11.91 4.39 10.56
N VAL A 74 -10.91 3.65 10.07
CA VAL A 74 -10.46 3.79 8.69
C VAL A 74 -11.53 3.25 7.75
N VAL A 75 -12.03 4.10 6.85
CA VAL A 75 -13.07 3.77 5.86
C VAL A 75 -12.54 3.77 4.42
N GLY A 76 -11.30 4.22 4.21
CA GLY A 76 -10.72 4.35 2.89
C GLY A 76 -9.21 4.47 2.93
N THR A 77 -8.56 4.15 1.82
CA THR A 77 -7.12 4.37 1.71
C THR A 77 -6.70 4.59 0.27
N ALA A 78 -5.66 5.41 0.09
CA ALA A 78 -5.09 5.72 -1.21
C ALA A 78 -3.56 5.64 -1.14
N ARG A 79 -2.94 5.12 -2.20
CA ARG A 79 -1.49 4.96 -2.31
C ARG A 79 -1.00 5.44 -3.66
N TRP A 80 0.15 6.10 -3.66
CA TRP A 80 0.84 6.58 -4.86
C TRP A 80 2.30 6.15 -4.82
N ILE A 81 2.86 5.87 -5.99
CA ILE A 81 4.30 5.66 -6.19
C ILE A 81 4.79 6.88 -6.94
N LEU A 82 5.67 7.66 -6.31
CA LEU A 82 6.21 8.85 -6.96
C LEU A 82 7.22 8.46 -8.05
N PRO A 83 7.23 9.18 -9.19
CA PRO A 83 8.34 9.15 -10.15
C PRO A 83 9.67 9.46 -9.47
N GLU A 84 10.77 8.89 -9.97
CA GLU A 84 12.09 8.97 -9.34
C GLU A 84 12.53 10.41 -9.02
N HIS A 85 12.35 11.35 -9.95
CA HIS A 85 12.70 12.76 -9.77
C HIS A 85 11.89 13.48 -8.68
N LEU A 86 10.74 12.93 -8.25
CA LEU A 86 9.90 13.46 -7.16
C LEU A 86 10.14 12.74 -5.82
N ARG A 87 11.01 11.73 -5.78
CA ARG A 87 11.35 11.00 -4.55
C ARG A 87 12.40 11.70 -3.70
N ASP A 88 13.19 12.60 -4.29
CA ASP A 88 14.25 13.31 -3.56
C ASP A 88 13.62 14.15 -2.43
N PRO A 89 14.10 14.01 -1.18
CA PRO A 89 13.60 14.76 -0.01
C PRO A 89 13.51 16.28 -0.17
N LYS A 90 14.24 16.86 -1.14
CA LYS A 90 14.15 18.28 -1.51
C LYS A 90 12.80 18.64 -2.12
N PHE A 91 12.19 17.73 -2.88
CA PHE A 91 10.88 17.92 -3.46
C PHE A 91 9.85 17.58 -2.38
N LYS A 92 9.27 18.62 -1.78
CA LYS A 92 8.20 18.54 -0.77
C LYS A 92 6.88 18.06 -1.39
N THR A 93 6.91 16.99 -2.17
CA THR A 93 5.74 16.42 -2.83
C THR A 93 4.95 15.62 -1.81
N TRP A 94 3.79 16.16 -1.42
CA TRP A 94 2.82 15.58 -0.49
C TRP A 94 3.44 15.08 0.84
N PRO A 95 4.08 15.96 1.64
CA PRO A 95 4.62 15.58 2.94
C PRO A 95 3.55 15.00 3.88
N GLU A 96 2.31 15.48 3.77
CA GLU A 96 1.13 15.01 4.52
C GLU A 96 0.72 13.57 4.20
N ALA A 97 1.21 12.99 3.10
CA ALA A 97 0.98 11.61 2.70
C ALA A 97 2.21 10.72 2.93
N ARG A 98 3.25 11.23 3.60
CA ARG A 98 4.42 10.43 3.96
C ARG A 98 4.13 9.63 5.23
N VAL A 99 4.34 8.31 5.16
CA VAL A 99 4.26 7.45 6.33
C VAL A 99 5.42 7.81 7.29
N PRO A 100 5.15 8.04 8.58
CA PRO A 100 6.21 8.28 9.56
C PRO A 100 7.21 7.13 9.65
N SER A 101 8.47 7.46 9.91
CA SER A 101 9.48 6.43 10.22
C SER A 101 9.16 5.78 11.57
N PRO A 102 9.27 4.45 11.68
CA PRO A 102 9.02 3.74 12.93
C PRO A 102 10.16 3.98 13.93
N SER A 103 9.88 3.74 15.20
CA SER A 103 10.92 3.57 16.22
C SER A 103 11.75 2.31 15.94
N ILE A 104 12.93 2.17 16.54
CA ILE A 104 13.77 0.95 16.38
C ILE A 104 13.00 -0.29 16.85
N GLU A 105 12.31 -0.19 17.99
CA GLU A 105 11.51 -1.29 18.56
C GLU A 105 10.34 -1.68 17.64
N ASP A 106 9.60 -0.69 17.12
CA ASP A 106 8.51 -0.94 16.18
C ASP A 106 9.03 -1.53 14.88
N ASP A 107 10.19 -1.08 14.41
CA ASP A 107 10.80 -1.55 13.17
C ASP A 107 11.18 -3.04 13.25
N GLU A 108 11.78 -3.47 14.37
CA GLU A 108 12.07 -4.88 14.64
C GLU A 108 10.80 -5.72 14.75
N LYS A 109 9.79 -5.21 15.46
CA LYS A 109 8.48 -5.88 15.60
C LYS A 109 7.78 -6.03 14.26
N PHE A 110 7.80 -4.99 13.43
CA PHE A 110 7.20 -5.01 12.09
C PHE A 110 7.93 -5.98 11.18
N ARG A 111 9.27 -6.00 11.24
CA ARG A 111 10.09 -6.96 10.48
C ARG A 111 9.75 -8.40 10.86
N LYS A 112 9.73 -8.73 12.15
CA LYS A 112 9.41 -10.08 12.62
C LYS A 112 8.02 -10.53 12.15
N LYS A 113 6.99 -9.69 12.34
CA LYS A 113 5.64 -9.98 11.86
C LYS A 113 5.57 -10.18 10.35
N PHE A 114 6.37 -9.42 9.59
CA PHE A 114 6.45 -9.59 8.15
C PHE A 114 7.04 -10.95 7.79
N GLU A 115 8.19 -11.30 8.39
CA GLU A 115 8.89 -12.58 8.18
C GLU A 115 7.97 -13.79 8.52
N ASP A 116 7.25 -13.74 9.64
CA ASP A 116 6.31 -14.79 10.06
C ASP A 116 5.14 -14.97 9.06
N ALA A 117 4.77 -13.89 8.37
CA ALA A 117 3.65 -13.84 7.43
C ALA A 117 4.03 -14.08 5.97
N THR A 118 5.32 -14.28 5.68
CA THR A 118 5.83 -14.55 4.32
C THR A 118 6.54 -15.89 4.23
N ASP A 119 6.81 -16.37 3.02
CA ASP A 119 7.74 -17.47 2.80
C ASP A 119 9.21 -17.00 2.86
N GLU A 120 10.14 -17.91 2.57
CA GLU A 120 11.58 -17.67 2.64
C GLU A 120 12.04 -16.58 1.64
N GLU A 121 11.31 -16.40 0.54
CA GLU A 121 11.53 -15.36 -0.46
C GLU A 121 10.81 -14.04 -0.13
N GLY A 122 10.13 -13.94 1.01
CA GLY A 122 9.38 -12.74 1.40
C GLY A 122 8.06 -12.56 0.65
N ARG A 123 7.57 -13.62 0.01
CA ARG A 123 6.34 -13.65 -0.76
C ARG A 123 5.13 -13.98 0.13
N ILE A 124 3.96 -13.65 -0.40
CA ILE A 124 2.66 -13.79 0.27
C ILE A 124 2.25 -15.26 0.15
N LYS A 125 1.97 -15.88 1.29
CA LYS A 125 1.44 -17.25 1.37
C LYS A 125 0.09 -17.33 0.65
N HIS A 126 -0.22 -18.49 0.05
CA HIS A 126 -1.50 -18.75 -0.66
C HIS A 126 -1.78 -17.89 -1.89
N LEU A 127 -0.88 -16.99 -2.26
CA LEU A 127 -0.97 -16.22 -3.49
C LEU A 127 -0.37 -17.06 -4.63
N ARG A 128 -1.11 -17.22 -5.72
CA ARG A 128 -0.66 -17.84 -6.97
C ARG A 128 0.33 -16.92 -7.66
N TRP A 129 1.61 -17.07 -7.33
CA TRP A 129 2.69 -16.18 -7.79
C TRP A 129 2.90 -16.22 -9.30
N ASP A 130 2.67 -17.38 -9.92
CA ASP A 130 2.66 -17.56 -11.37
C ASP A 130 1.62 -16.64 -12.05
N LEU A 131 0.38 -16.61 -11.55
CA LEU A 131 -0.66 -15.73 -12.09
C LEU A 131 -0.37 -14.25 -11.79
N MET A 132 0.19 -13.96 -10.63
CA MET A 132 0.59 -12.61 -10.26
C MET A 132 1.68 -12.04 -11.16
N GLU A 133 2.70 -12.85 -11.50
CA GLU A 133 3.77 -12.47 -12.41
C GLU A 133 3.22 -12.21 -13.83
N VAL A 134 2.42 -13.14 -14.36
CA VAL A 134 1.77 -12.99 -15.67
C VAL A 134 0.93 -11.72 -15.75
N ARG A 135 0.20 -11.36 -14.69
CA ARG A 135 -0.61 -10.13 -14.66
C ARG A 135 0.24 -8.86 -14.53
N ASN A 136 1.24 -8.86 -13.64
CA ASN A 136 1.94 -7.63 -13.28
C ASN A 136 2.96 -7.20 -14.35
N THR A 137 3.69 -8.14 -14.96
CA THR A 137 4.78 -7.79 -15.90
C THR A 137 4.32 -6.89 -17.05
N PRO A 138 3.20 -7.19 -17.77
CA PRO A 138 2.74 -6.32 -18.85
C PRO A 138 2.31 -4.93 -18.36
N LEU A 139 1.72 -4.85 -17.15
CA LEU A 139 1.33 -3.57 -16.55
C LEU A 139 2.54 -2.73 -16.19
N GLU A 140 3.57 -3.34 -15.60
CA GLU A 140 4.81 -2.66 -15.23
C GLU A 140 5.57 -2.15 -16.47
N GLU A 141 5.60 -2.92 -17.56
CA GLU A 141 6.18 -2.49 -18.84
C GLU A 141 5.43 -1.30 -19.45
N ILE A 142 4.09 -1.34 -19.43
CA ILE A 142 3.25 -0.24 -19.92
C ILE A 142 3.43 1.00 -19.06
N ASP A 143 3.39 0.87 -17.73
CA ASP A 143 3.60 1.97 -16.79
C ASP A 143 4.98 2.60 -17.01
N ALA A 144 6.03 1.80 -17.13
CA ALA A 144 7.38 2.28 -17.42
C ALA A 144 7.44 3.05 -18.75
N ARG A 145 6.81 2.51 -19.81
CA ARG A 145 6.74 3.17 -21.11
C ARG A 145 5.99 4.50 -21.05
N ILE A 146 4.85 4.54 -20.38
CA ILE A 146 4.04 5.77 -20.22
C ILE A 146 4.85 6.83 -19.48
N VAL A 147 5.44 6.46 -18.33
CA VAL A 147 6.27 7.35 -17.51
C VAL A 147 7.48 7.89 -18.28
N HIS A 148 8.12 7.07 -19.11
CA HIS A 148 9.30 7.46 -19.87
C HIS A 148 8.95 8.33 -21.10
N SER A 149 7.87 8.01 -21.82
CA SER A 149 7.61 8.55 -23.17
C SER A 149 6.84 9.87 -23.20
N HIS A 150 6.12 10.23 -22.12
CA HIS A 150 5.12 11.30 -22.15
C HIS A 150 5.40 12.48 -21.21
N GLY A 151 6.64 12.64 -20.73
CA GLY A 151 7.05 13.83 -19.95
C GLY A 151 6.43 13.89 -18.54
N PRO A 152 6.69 14.95 -17.74
CA PRO A 152 6.34 14.96 -16.33
C PRO A 152 4.82 15.11 -16.12
N PHE A 153 4.15 14.02 -15.78
CA PHE A 153 2.71 13.96 -15.47
C PHE A 153 2.26 14.75 -14.23
N LEU A 154 3.17 15.49 -13.58
CA LEU A 154 2.93 16.19 -12.30
C LEU A 154 3.64 17.57 -12.24
N SER A 155 4.02 18.16 -13.37
CA SER A 155 4.71 19.47 -13.40
C SER A 155 3.88 20.65 -12.87
N GLU A 156 2.58 20.47 -12.63
CA GLU A 156 1.67 21.53 -12.19
C GLU A 156 1.07 21.32 -10.78
N CYS A 157 1.74 20.59 -9.87
CA CYS A 157 1.46 20.75 -8.44
C CYS A 157 2.17 22.00 -7.86
N SER A 158 2.02 23.16 -8.53
CA SER A 158 2.27 24.44 -7.88
C SER A 158 1.12 24.71 -6.93
N VAL A 159 1.37 24.48 -5.64
CA VAL A 159 0.71 25.07 -4.48
C VAL A 159 -0.52 25.93 -4.83
N MET A 160 -1.72 25.34 -4.83
CA MET A 160 -2.92 26.13 -4.56
C MET A 160 -2.79 26.62 -3.12
N ARG A 161 -2.34 27.87 -2.97
CA ARG A 161 -2.56 28.67 -1.75
C ARG A 161 -3.90 29.37 -1.87
#